data_AF-A0A7W6GS73-F1
#
_entry.id   AF-A0A7W6GS73-F1
#
_cell.length_a   1.000
_cell.length_b   1.000
_cell.length_c   1.000
_cell.angle_alpha   90.00
_cell.angle_beta   90.00
_cell.angle_gamma   90.00
#
_symmetry.space_group_name_H-M   'P 1'
#
loop_
_entity.id
_entity.type
_entity.pdbx_description
1 polymer ?
#
loop_
_entity_poly.entity_id
_entity_poly.type
_entity_poly.pdbx_seq_one_letter_code
_entity_poly.pdbx_strand_id
1 'polypeptide(L)'
;MFATYTPELKLTTVANYHEHGPRSWDAVTGEAGAGFADHRGVYTFPLSEEWKRWMAVSGKELTREELAEFIDNNILDVIEPTPYLLNASSSDPAPWEERCATIAEKIDGRFGQPHELVNLSRQFTINETSDLKVTANRNDGTTSLQFVNEHKDDEGRPLKLPSLFLIAIPVFDGMDLYRLTARFSYRKSSSTVKFRLQVFQPDIALRDAMEGECARAQAATQLPLMWGTPER
;
A
#
# COMPACT_ATOMS: atom_id res chain seq x y z
N MET A 1 13.68 5.09 -24.74
CA MET A 1 13.39 5.66 -23.41
C MET A 1 14.06 4.81 -22.35
N PHE A 2 14.43 5.39 -21.21
CA PHE A 2 15.14 4.74 -20.11
C PHE A 2 14.37 4.91 -18.81
N ALA A 3 13.99 3.80 -18.17
CA ALA A 3 13.31 3.80 -16.87
C ALA A 3 14.29 3.40 -15.75
N THR A 4 14.23 4.10 -14.62
CA THR A 4 15.09 3.84 -13.45
C THR A 4 14.29 3.78 -12.15
N TYR A 5 14.59 2.77 -11.32
CA TYR A 5 13.99 2.58 -9.99
C TYR A 5 14.75 3.30 -8.88
N THR A 6 16.05 3.53 -9.07
CA THR A 6 16.94 4.08 -8.05
C THR A 6 17.80 5.21 -8.63
N PRO A 7 18.04 6.31 -7.88
CA PRO A 7 17.55 6.62 -6.53
C PRO A 7 16.09 7.12 -6.48
N GLU A 8 15.51 7.47 -7.63
CA GLU A 8 14.13 7.98 -7.77
C GLU A 8 13.48 7.39 -9.02
N LEU A 9 12.16 7.21 -8.97
CA LEU A 9 11.34 6.69 -10.07
C LEU A 9 11.27 7.74 -11.19
N LYS A 10 11.95 7.47 -12.30
CA LYS A 10 11.98 8.39 -13.44
C LYS A 10 12.00 7.69 -14.79
N LEU A 11 11.40 8.36 -15.77
CA LEU A 11 11.45 8.03 -17.19
C LEU A 11 12.26 9.11 -17.93
N THR A 12 13.35 8.70 -18.58
CA THR A 12 14.22 9.59 -19.34
C THR A 12 14.12 9.27 -20.82
N THR A 13 13.80 10.30 -21.62
CA THR A 13 13.79 10.22 -23.08
C THR A 13 14.97 11.00 -23.62
N VAL A 14 15.72 10.38 -24.53
CA VAL A 14 16.84 11.00 -25.23
C VAL A 14 16.44 11.15 -26.70
N ALA A 15 16.39 12.37 -27.20
CA ALA A 15 15.98 12.72 -28.56
C ALA A 15 17.18 13.27 -29.33
N ASN A 16 17.98 12.35 -29.89
CA ASN A 16 19.23 12.64 -30.58
C ASN A 16 19.15 12.25 -32.07
N TYR A 17 18.00 12.47 -32.71
CA TYR A 17 17.69 12.03 -34.09
C TYR A 17 17.98 13.08 -35.18
N HIS A 18 18.67 14.18 -34.86
CA HIS A 18 19.05 15.20 -35.84
C HIS A 18 20.47 14.94 -36.35
N GLU A 19 20.69 15.11 -37.66
CA GLU A 19 22.02 15.00 -38.27
C GLU A 19 22.99 15.97 -37.59
N HIS A 20 24.16 15.47 -37.17
CA HIS A 20 25.22 16.29 -36.63
C HIS A 20 25.80 17.14 -37.77
N GLY A 21 25.45 18.43 -37.79
CA GLY A 21 25.90 19.38 -38.81
C GLY A 21 26.74 20.49 -38.19
N PRO A 22 27.74 21.04 -38.90
CA PRO A 22 28.40 22.27 -38.46
C PRO A 22 27.33 23.36 -38.27
N ARG A 23 27.45 24.17 -37.21
CA ARG A 23 26.60 25.35 -37.03
C ARG A 23 26.71 26.22 -38.28
N SER A 24 25.67 26.22 -39.11
CA SER A 24 25.57 27.09 -40.26
C SER A 24 24.43 28.07 -40.01
N TRP A 25 24.75 29.35 -40.03
CA TRP A 25 23.78 30.43 -39.82
C TRP A 25 23.38 31.00 -41.17
N ASP A 26 22.09 30.90 -41.51
CA ASP A 26 21.49 31.56 -42.67
C ASP A 26 20.74 32.82 -42.22
N ALA A 27 20.96 33.94 -42.92
CA ALA A 27 20.39 35.24 -42.54
C ALA A 27 18.88 35.37 -42.82
N VAL A 28 18.29 34.43 -43.57
CA VAL A 28 16.88 34.42 -43.98
C VAL A 28 16.09 33.37 -43.20
N THR A 29 16.68 32.21 -42.87
CA THR A 29 16.00 31.08 -42.21
C THR A 29 16.49 30.75 -40.80
N GLY A 30 17.59 31.35 -40.32
CA GLY A 30 18.17 31.10 -38.99
C GLY A 30 19.25 30.00 -38.99
N GLU A 31 19.51 29.36 -37.84
CA GLU A 31 20.45 28.22 -37.79
C GLU A 31 19.94 27.05 -38.63
N ALA A 32 20.70 26.67 -39.67
CA ALA A 32 20.51 25.46 -40.43
C ALA A 32 21.28 24.32 -39.75
N GLY A 33 20.55 23.56 -38.91
CA GLY A 33 21.04 22.41 -38.13
C GLY A 33 20.93 22.61 -36.62
N ALA A 34 20.66 21.54 -35.86
CA ALA A 34 20.66 21.57 -34.39
C ALA A 34 22.04 21.17 -33.87
N GLY A 35 22.74 22.06 -33.16
CA GLY A 35 24.16 21.89 -32.79
C GLY A 35 24.55 20.55 -32.11
N PHE A 36 24.19 20.37 -30.83
CA PHE A 36 24.73 19.27 -29.99
C PHE A 36 23.86 18.01 -29.93
N ALA A 37 22.67 18.01 -30.55
CA ALA A 37 21.77 16.86 -30.60
C ALA A 37 21.63 16.09 -29.27
N ASP A 38 21.41 16.79 -28.15
CA ASP A 38 21.40 16.22 -26.78
C ASP A 38 20.10 16.57 -26.02
N HIS A 39 18.95 16.41 -26.68
CA HIS A 39 17.68 16.73 -26.03
C HIS A 39 17.28 15.61 -25.07
N ARG A 40 17.20 15.94 -23.77
CA ARG A 40 16.76 15.00 -22.73
C ARG A 40 15.48 15.50 -22.07
N GLY A 41 14.44 14.68 -22.11
CA GLY A 41 13.22 14.86 -21.32
C GLY A 41 13.27 13.94 -20.10
N VAL A 42 13.13 14.48 -18.89
CA VAL A 42 13.08 13.71 -17.65
C VAL A 42 11.70 13.89 -17.04
N TYR A 43 10.98 12.79 -16.86
CA TYR A 43 9.73 12.75 -16.13
C TYR A 43 9.94 11.98 -14.83
N THR A 44 9.76 12.67 -13.70
CA THR A 44 9.77 12.05 -12.37
C THR A 44 8.33 11.75 -12.00
N PHE A 45 8.01 10.49 -11.68
CA PHE A 45 6.64 10.11 -11.34
C PHE A 45 6.25 10.73 -9.99
N PRO A 46 5.33 11.72 -9.94
CA PRO A 46 4.94 12.32 -8.67
C PRO A 46 4.07 11.31 -7.89
N LEU A 47 4.50 10.96 -6.67
CA LEU A 47 3.67 10.17 -5.76
C LEU A 47 2.44 10.99 -5.35
N SER A 48 1.30 10.32 -5.24
CA SER A 48 0.05 10.93 -4.76
C SER A 48 0.17 11.36 -3.29
N GLU A 49 -0.71 12.26 -2.86
CA GLU A 49 -0.74 12.71 -1.46
C GLU A 49 -1.27 11.60 -0.54
N GLU A 50 -2.23 10.82 -1.01
CA GLU A 50 -2.80 9.65 -0.32
C GLU A 50 -1.71 8.60 -0.06
N TRP A 51 -0.91 8.27 -1.08
CA TRP A 51 0.21 7.34 -0.96
C TRP A 51 1.21 7.84 0.09
N LYS A 52 1.62 9.10 0.02
CA LYS A 52 2.55 9.69 1.00
C LYS A 52 1.99 9.60 2.42
N ARG A 53 0.70 9.90 2.63
CA ARG A 53 0.05 9.84 3.95
C ARG A 53 0.03 8.42 4.52
N TRP A 54 -0.43 7.45 3.74
CA TRP A 54 -0.50 6.05 4.18
C TRP A 54 0.89 5.46 4.42
N MET A 55 1.86 5.74 3.56
CA MET A 55 3.24 5.30 3.77
C MET A 55 3.90 5.97 4.97
N ALA A 56 3.58 7.24 5.25
CA ALA A 56 4.09 7.94 6.40
C ALA A 56 3.58 7.36 7.73
N VAL A 57 2.39 6.77 7.75
CA VAL A 57 1.82 6.13 8.96
C VAL A 57 2.15 4.64 9.05
N SER A 58 2.39 3.98 7.92
CA SER A 58 2.69 2.56 7.84
C SER A 58 3.82 2.14 8.79
N GLY A 59 3.53 1.22 9.71
CA GLY A 59 4.47 0.67 10.69
C GLY A 59 4.73 1.54 11.92
N LYS A 60 4.25 2.78 11.97
CA LYS A 60 4.43 3.67 13.14
C LYS A 60 3.47 3.34 14.27
N GLU A 61 3.92 3.60 15.50
CA GLU A 61 3.07 3.49 16.69
C GLU A 61 2.30 4.80 16.89
N LEU A 62 0.97 4.71 16.84
CA LEU A 62 0.05 5.81 17.03
C LEU A 62 -0.58 5.74 18.42
N THR A 63 -0.85 6.90 19.00
CA THR A 63 -1.82 7.07 20.07
C THR A 63 -3.23 6.88 19.54
N ARG A 64 -4.20 6.81 20.46
CA ARG A 64 -5.61 6.72 20.09
C ARG A 64 -6.07 7.96 19.35
N GLU A 65 -5.66 9.13 19.83
CA GLU A 65 -6.01 10.43 19.26
C GLU A 65 -5.45 10.58 17.84
N GLU A 66 -4.17 10.23 17.63
CA GLU A 66 -3.55 10.25 16.29
C GLU A 66 -4.21 9.25 15.33
N LEU A 67 -4.58 8.05 15.80
CA LEU A 67 -5.28 7.07 14.98
C LEU A 67 -6.68 7.58 14.59
N ALA A 68 -7.45 8.10 15.55
CA ALA A 68 -8.79 8.60 15.31
C ALA A 68 -8.79 9.74 14.28
N GLU A 69 -7.89 10.71 14.46
CA GLU A 69 -7.72 11.81 13.51
C GLU A 69 -7.28 11.31 12.13
N PHE A 70 -6.33 10.38 12.06
CA PHE A 70 -5.88 9.83 10.78
C PHE A 70 -7.00 9.08 10.06
N ILE A 71 -7.74 8.22 10.75
CA ILE A 71 -8.84 7.47 10.15
C ILE A 71 -9.97 8.41 9.73
N ASP A 72 -10.37 9.38 10.55
CA ASP A 72 -11.43 10.34 10.19
C ASP A 72 -11.08 11.14 8.93
N ASN A 73 -9.82 11.54 8.77
CA ASN A 73 -9.35 12.29 7.60
C ASN A 73 -9.16 11.45 6.34
N ASN A 74 -8.96 10.14 6.46
CA ASN A 74 -8.62 9.25 5.34
C ASN A 74 -9.59 8.05 5.19
N ILE A 75 -10.78 8.11 5.80
CA ILE A 75 -11.76 7.02 5.77
C ILE A 75 -12.25 6.72 4.35
N LEU A 76 -12.27 7.73 3.47
CA LEU A 76 -12.67 7.58 2.08
C LEU A 76 -11.73 6.68 1.27
N ASP A 77 -10.49 6.51 1.72
CA ASP A 77 -9.52 5.61 1.10
C ASP A 77 -9.80 4.14 1.47
N VAL A 78 -10.55 3.90 2.55
CA VAL A 78 -10.84 2.56 3.06
C VAL A 78 -12.08 2.03 2.36
N ILE A 79 -11.91 0.91 1.65
CA ILE A 79 -12.97 0.30 0.85
C ILE A 79 -13.52 -0.95 1.52
N GLU A 80 -14.75 -1.31 1.15
CA GLU A 80 -15.36 -2.54 1.61
C GLU A 80 -14.63 -3.76 1.02
N PRO A 81 -14.26 -4.75 1.86
CA PRO A 81 -13.79 -6.03 1.36
C PRO A 81 -14.88 -6.71 0.54
N THR A 82 -14.49 -7.40 -0.52
CA THR A 82 -15.42 -8.17 -1.35
C THR A 82 -15.99 -9.36 -0.59
N PRO A 83 -17.12 -9.93 -1.04
CA PRO A 83 -17.65 -11.16 -0.44
C PRO A 83 -16.58 -12.26 -0.35
N TYR A 84 -15.79 -12.44 -1.40
CA TYR A 84 -14.68 -13.41 -1.39
C TYR A 84 -13.71 -13.21 -0.21
N LEU A 85 -13.31 -11.98 0.08
CA LEU A 85 -12.39 -11.68 1.20
C LEU A 85 -13.04 -11.83 2.58
N LEU A 86 -14.36 -11.73 2.67
CA LEU A 86 -15.08 -11.87 3.94
C LEU A 86 -15.39 -13.33 4.29
N ASN A 87 -15.79 -14.13 3.30
CA ASN A 87 -16.34 -15.46 3.53
C ASN A 87 -15.96 -16.51 2.48
N ALA A 88 -14.96 -16.24 1.64
CA ALA A 88 -14.49 -17.14 0.57
C ALA A 88 -15.61 -17.65 -0.35
N SER A 89 -16.69 -16.89 -0.53
CA SER A 89 -17.90 -17.37 -1.23
C SER A 89 -17.94 -17.10 -2.74
N SER A 90 -16.89 -16.52 -3.34
CA SER A 90 -16.82 -16.34 -4.81
C SER A 90 -16.17 -17.53 -5.49
N SER A 91 -16.72 -17.95 -6.63
CA SER A 91 -16.20 -19.05 -7.46
C SER A 91 -15.08 -18.64 -8.43
N ASP A 92 -14.92 -17.33 -8.68
CA ASP A 92 -13.92 -16.79 -9.62
C ASP A 92 -13.34 -15.47 -9.04
N PRO A 93 -12.37 -15.56 -8.11
CA PRO A 93 -11.76 -14.38 -7.51
C PRO A 93 -10.83 -13.67 -8.51
N ALA A 94 -10.84 -12.35 -8.50
CA ALA A 94 -9.88 -11.57 -9.26
C ALA A 94 -8.46 -11.77 -8.69
N PRO A 95 -7.40 -11.64 -9.51
CA PRO A 95 -6.02 -11.89 -9.06
C PRO A 95 -5.58 -11.05 -7.85
N TRP A 96 -6.14 -9.86 -7.66
CA TRP A 96 -5.85 -9.00 -6.51
C TRP A 96 -6.53 -9.50 -5.23
N GLU A 97 -7.68 -10.15 -5.34
CA GLU A 97 -8.40 -10.76 -4.21
C GLU A 97 -7.65 -11.98 -3.70
N GLU A 98 -7.14 -12.82 -4.60
CA GLU A 98 -6.31 -13.98 -4.24
C GLU A 98 -5.04 -13.56 -3.47
N ARG A 99 -4.39 -12.48 -3.91
CA ARG A 99 -3.24 -11.90 -3.19
C ARG A 99 -3.62 -11.45 -1.78
N CYS A 100 -4.76 -10.77 -1.65
CA CYS A 100 -5.27 -10.31 -0.35
C CYS A 100 -5.65 -11.49 0.56
N ALA A 101 -6.30 -12.53 0.03
CA ALA A 101 -6.65 -13.75 0.75
C ALA A 101 -5.39 -14.50 1.21
N THR A 102 -4.37 -14.61 0.36
CA THR A 102 -3.07 -15.21 0.71
C THR A 102 -2.41 -14.45 1.87
N ILE A 103 -2.49 -13.12 1.88
CA ILE A 103 -1.98 -12.32 3.00
C ILE A 103 -2.76 -12.63 4.27
N ALA A 104 -4.09 -12.66 4.21
CA ALA A 104 -4.96 -12.97 5.34
C ALA A 104 -4.69 -14.36 5.93
N GLU A 105 -4.55 -15.39 5.09
CA GLU A 105 -4.23 -16.75 5.52
C GLU A 105 -2.87 -16.82 6.22
N LYS A 106 -1.83 -16.19 5.65
CA LYS A 106 -0.47 -16.20 6.21
C LYS A 106 -0.35 -15.55 7.58
N ILE A 107 -1.24 -14.61 7.90
CA ILE A 107 -1.20 -13.87 9.17
C ILE A 107 -2.35 -14.23 10.11
N ASP A 108 -3.17 -15.21 9.74
CA ASP A 108 -4.42 -15.58 10.42
C ASP A 108 -5.31 -14.36 10.71
N GLY A 109 -5.49 -13.52 9.68
CA GLY A 109 -6.18 -12.23 9.78
C GLY A 109 -7.57 -12.24 9.17
N ARG A 110 -8.50 -11.50 9.79
CA ARG A 110 -9.86 -11.26 9.24
C ARG A 110 -9.94 -9.86 8.64
N PHE A 111 -10.54 -9.76 7.45
CA PHE A 111 -10.93 -8.49 6.85
C PHE A 111 -12.13 -7.86 7.56
N GLY A 112 -12.00 -6.59 7.92
CA GLY A 112 -13.03 -5.76 8.51
C GLY A 112 -13.58 -4.75 7.51
N GLN A 113 -14.81 -4.31 7.77
CA GLN A 113 -15.45 -3.25 7.02
C GLN A 113 -15.01 -1.86 7.52
N PRO A 114 -15.13 -0.80 6.70
CA PRO A 114 -14.71 0.56 7.07
C PRO A 114 -15.33 1.05 8.38
N HIS A 115 -16.61 0.74 8.63
CA HIS A 115 -17.29 1.13 9.86
C HIS A 115 -16.69 0.46 11.12
N GLU A 116 -16.19 -0.77 11.00
CA GLU A 116 -15.50 -1.46 12.09
C GLU A 116 -14.19 -0.74 12.43
N LEU A 117 -13.47 -0.22 11.42
CA LEU A 117 -12.24 0.57 11.64
C LEU A 117 -12.52 1.89 12.35
N VAL A 118 -13.59 2.59 11.98
CA VAL A 118 -14.01 3.84 12.65
C VAL A 118 -14.40 3.56 14.11
N ASN A 119 -15.13 2.47 14.36
CA ASN A 119 -15.49 2.08 15.72
C ASN A 119 -14.24 1.73 16.55
N LEU A 120 -13.28 1.02 15.95
CA LEU A 120 -11.98 0.71 16.57
C LEU A 120 -11.11 1.95 16.83
N SER A 121 -11.20 3.00 16.02
CA SER A 121 -10.44 4.22 16.28
C SER A 121 -11.08 5.07 17.40
N ARG A 122 -12.40 5.12 17.47
CA ARG A 122 -13.15 6.00 18.39
C ARG A 122 -13.44 5.40 19.76
N GLN A 123 -13.96 4.17 19.79
CA GLN A 123 -14.61 3.58 20.96
C GLN A 123 -13.82 2.44 21.59
N PHE A 124 -12.57 2.23 21.18
CA PHE A 124 -11.77 1.10 21.66
C PHE A 124 -11.52 1.18 23.17
N THR A 125 -12.35 0.44 23.90
CA THR A 125 -12.29 0.29 25.35
C THR A 125 -11.90 -1.16 25.60
N ILE A 126 -10.64 -1.40 25.98
CA ILE A 126 -10.21 -2.75 26.35
C ILE A 126 -10.79 -3.08 27.72
N ASN A 127 -11.90 -3.82 27.74
CA ASN A 127 -12.35 -4.54 28.92
C ASN A 127 -11.64 -5.91 28.93
N GLU A 128 -10.40 -5.93 29.41
CA GLU A 128 -9.62 -7.17 29.56
C GLU A 128 -10.10 -7.89 30.82
N THR A 129 -11.11 -8.75 30.70
CA THR A 129 -11.38 -9.77 31.71
C THR A 129 -10.44 -10.94 31.42
N SER A 130 -9.24 -10.89 32.00
CA SER A 130 -8.24 -11.96 31.90
C SER A 130 -8.72 -13.21 32.64
N ASP A 131 -9.61 -14.00 32.04
CA ASP A 131 -9.99 -15.32 32.57
C ASP A 131 -8.87 -16.32 32.25
N LEU A 132 -7.86 -16.42 33.12
CA LEU A 132 -6.84 -17.47 33.06
C LEU A 132 -7.50 -18.82 33.36
N LYS A 133 -8.05 -19.49 32.34
CA LYS A 133 -8.65 -20.81 32.51
C LYS A 133 -7.57 -21.89 32.50
N VAL A 134 -6.92 -22.09 33.65
CA VAL A 134 -6.05 -23.25 33.88
C VAL A 134 -6.94 -24.49 33.93
N THR A 135 -7.06 -25.19 32.81
CA THR A 135 -7.73 -26.50 32.79
C THR A 135 -6.72 -27.54 33.29
N ALA A 136 -6.60 -27.65 34.61
CA ALA A 136 -5.84 -28.73 35.23
C ALA A 136 -6.65 -30.02 35.14
N ASN A 137 -6.37 -30.87 34.16
CA ASN A 137 -6.83 -32.26 34.19
C ASN A 137 -6.06 -33.00 35.27
N ARG A 138 -6.65 -33.09 36.47
CA ARG A 138 -6.05 -33.69 37.69
C ARG A 138 -5.74 -35.19 37.56
N ASN A 139 -6.05 -35.82 36.43
CA ASN A 139 -5.83 -37.26 36.21
C ASN A 139 -4.59 -37.62 35.38
N ASP A 140 -3.92 -36.67 34.72
CA ASP A 140 -2.87 -37.01 33.72
C ASP A 140 -1.55 -36.23 33.85
N GLY A 141 -1.33 -35.53 34.98
CA GLY A 141 -0.04 -34.90 35.31
C GLY A 141 0.48 -33.82 34.34
N THR A 142 -0.23 -33.53 33.25
CA THR A 142 0.14 -32.55 32.24
C THR A 142 -0.66 -31.25 32.45
N THR A 143 0.06 -30.15 32.60
CA THR A 143 -0.52 -28.80 32.69
C THR A 143 -0.44 -28.18 31.30
N SER A 144 -1.56 -28.12 30.57
CA SER A 144 -1.65 -27.30 29.36
C SER A 144 -2.05 -25.87 29.76
N LEU A 145 -1.09 -24.94 29.74
CA LEU A 145 -1.38 -23.52 29.80
C LEU A 145 -1.91 -23.08 28.43
N GLN A 146 -3.23 -22.93 28.30
CA GLN A 146 -3.84 -22.36 27.11
C GLN A 146 -4.26 -20.92 27.40
N PHE A 147 -3.48 -19.95 26.91
CA PHE A 147 -3.85 -18.54 26.95
C PHE A 147 -4.95 -18.32 25.91
N VAL A 148 -6.21 -18.34 26.34
CA VAL A 148 -7.35 -17.98 25.48
C VAL A 148 -7.57 -16.48 25.63
N ASN A 149 -6.91 -15.69 24.77
CA ASN A 149 -7.22 -14.27 24.62
C ASN A 149 -8.53 -14.13 23.81
N GLU A 150 -9.67 -14.39 24.44
CA GLU A 150 -10.99 -14.11 23.87
C GLU A 150 -11.40 -12.68 24.22
N HIS A 151 -11.41 -11.79 23.21
CA HIS A 151 -12.09 -10.50 23.32
C HIS A 151 -13.59 -10.77 23.39
N LYS A 152 -14.27 -10.35 24.46
CA LYS A 152 -15.72 -10.48 24.59
C LYS A 152 -16.40 -9.15 24.22
N ASP A 153 -17.51 -9.19 23.49
CA ASP A 153 -18.39 -8.03 23.33
C ASP A 153 -19.11 -7.70 24.66
N ASP A 154 -19.88 -6.60 24.71
CA ASP A 154 -20.67 -6.21 25.89
C ASP A 154 -21.72 -7.28 26.31
N GLU A 155 -21.95 -8.30 25.47
CA GLU A 155 -22.86 -9.43 25.70
C GLU A 155 -22.11 -10.75 26.03
N GLY A 156 -20.78 -10.72 26.17
CA GLY A 156 -19.97 -11.87 26.57
C GLY A 156 -19.60 -12.85 25.45
N ARG A 157 -19.88 -12.54 24.18
CA ARG A 157 -19.55 -13.39 23.02
C ARG A 157 -18.12 -13.14 22.53
N PRO A 158 -17.38 -14.18 22.09
CA PRO A 158 -16.04 -14.02 21.55
C PRO A 158 -16.08 -13.22 20.24
N LEU A 159 -15.72 -11.94 20.31
CA LEU A 159 -15.66 -11.01 19.19
C LEU A 159 -14.26 -11.06 18.57
N LYS A 160 -14.14 -11.71 17.40
CA LYS A 160 -12.91 -11.62 16.59
C LYS A 160 -12.84 -10.22 15.96
N LEU A 161 -12.11 -9.32 16.61
CA LEU A 161 -11.79 -8.00 16.07
C LEU A 161 -11.10 -8.13 14.70
N PRO A 162 -11.53 -7.37 13.69
CA PRO A 162 -10.83 -7.35 12.42
C PRO A 162 -9.40 -6.85 12.57
N SER A 163 -8.48 -7.52 11.87
CA SER A 163 -7.06 -7.19 11.87
C SER A 163 -6.57 -6.66 10.52
N LEU A 164 -7.39 -6.76 9.48
CA LEU A 164 -7.08 -6.36 8.12
C LEU A 164 -8.17 -5.44 7.57
N PHE A 165 -7.74 -4.43 6.83
CA PHE A 165 -8.60 -3.51 6.11
C PHE A 165 -8.07 -3.35 4.70
N LEU A 166 -8.97 -3.04 3.77
CA LEU A 166 -8.63 -2.83 2.37
C LEU A 166 -8.64 -1.31 2.12
N ILE A 167 -7.56 -0.80 1.52
CA ILE A 167 -7.48 0.60 1.09
C ILE A 167 -7.34 0.65 -0.43
N ALA A 168 -7.89 1.67 -1.06
CA ALA A 168 -7.77 1.93 -2.48
C ALA A 168 -7.25 3.36 -2.70
N ILE A 169 -5.97 3.48 -3.01
CA ILE A 169 -5.28 4.78 -3.15
C ILE A 169 -4.48 4.84 -4.45
N PRO A 170 -4.37 6.00 -5.10
CA PRO A 170 -3.51 6.15 -6.27
C PRO A 170 -2.05 6.06 -5.82
N VAL A 171 -1.19 5.40 -6.61
CA VAL A 171 0.27 5.40 -6.35
C VAL A 171 0.89 6.71 -6.80
N PHE A 172 0.60 7.09 -8.03
CA PHE A 172 1.05 8.33 -8.66
C PHE A 172 -0.12 9.32 -8.78
N ASP A 173 0.20 10.62 -8.81
CA ASP A 173 -0.82 11.66 -8.89
C ASP A 173 -1.67 11.54 -10.16
N GLY A 174 -2.99 11.69 -10.02
CA GLY A 174 -3.96 11.62 -11.12
C GLY A 174 -4.11 10.25 -11.79
N MET A 175 -3.68 9.16 -11.14
CA MET A 175 -3.61 7.84 -11.75
C MET A 175 -4.54 6.80 -11.11
N ASP A 176 -4.54 5.58 -11.66
CA ASP A 176 -5.39 4.48 -11.22
C ASP A 176 -5.13 4.08 -9.76
N LEU A 177 -6.22 3.67 -9.10
CA LEU A 177 -6.21 3.26 -7.71
C LEU A 177 -5.63 1.85 -7.56
N TYR A 178 -4.73 1.71 -6.59
CA TYR A 178 -4.20 0.43 -6.14
C TYR A 178 -4.90 -0.03 -4.87
N ARG A 179 -5.39 -1.27 -4.90
CA ARG A 179 -5.99 -1.92 -3.74
C ARG A 179 -4.89 -2.57 -2.90
N LEU A 180 -4.74 -2.14 -1.66
CA LEU A 180 -3.70 -2.60 -0.73
C LEU A 180 -4.32 -3.10 0.57
N THR A 181 -3.71 -4.14 1.14
CA THR A 181 -4.09 -4.64 2.46
C THR A 181 -3.36 -3.87 3.54
N ALA A 182 -4.10 -3.24 4.45
CA ALA A 182 -3.58 -2.60 5.65
C ALA A 182 -3.88 -3.45 6.88
N ARG A 183 -2.85 -3.82 7.64
CA ARG A 183 -2.99 -4.49 8.93
C ARG A 183 -3.21 -3.48 10.03
N PHE A 184 -4.26 -3.69 10.81
CA PHE A 184 -4.46 -3.04 12.09
C PHE A 184 -3.92 -3.95 13.20
N SER A 185 -3.14 -3.37 14.11
CA SER A 185 -2.64 -4.05 15.29
C SER A 185 -2.53 -3.06 16.45
N TYR A 186 -2.54 -3.57 17.67
CA TYR A 186 -2.31 -2.76 18.85
C TYR A 186 -1.48 -3.54 19.87
N ARG A 187 -0.82 -2.80 20.76
CA ARG A 187 -0.18 -3.32 21.96
C ARG A 187 -0.63 -2.51 23.17
N LYS A 188 -0.90 -3.18 24.28
CA LYS A 188 -1.16 -2.55 25.58
C LYS A 188 0.09 -2.69 26.43
N SER A 189 0.54 -1.58 27.02
CA SER A 189 1.62 -1.57 28.02
C SER A 189 1.12 -0.84 29.25
N SER A 190 0.82 -1.60 30.31
CA SER A 190 0.36 -1.18 31.65
C SER A 190 -0.88 -0.28 31.69
N SER A 191 -0.81 0.92 31.10
CA SER A 191 -1.88 1.93 31.03
C SER A 191 -2.02 2.61 29.66
N THR A 192 -1.07 2.40 28.73
CA THR A 192 -1.08 3.04 27.41
C THR A 192 -1.30 1.99 26.32
N VAL A 193 -2.25 2.27 25.43
CA VAL A 193 -2.46 1.50 24.20
C VAL A 193 -1.75 2.21 23.05
N LYS A 194 -0.96 1.46 22.27
CA LYS A 194 -0.35 1.92 21.03
C LYS A 194 -0.92 1.14 19.87
N PHE A 195 -1.39 1.84 18.85
CA PHE A 195 -1.93 1.27 17.63
C PHE A 195 -0.88 1.30 16.53
N ARG A 196 -1.01 0.42 15.54
CA ARG A 196 -0.15 0.40 14.36
C ARG A 196 -0.96 -0.02 13.16
N LEU A 197 -0.94 0.83 12.14
CA LEU A 197 -1.41 0.53 10.79
C LEU A 197 -0.19 0.16 9.95
N GLN A 198 -0.24 -0.97 9.23
CA GLN A 198 0.85 -1.39 8.35
C GLN A 198 0.30 -1.76 6.98
N VAL A 199 0.71 -1.03 5.94
CA VAL A 199 0.37 -1.37 4.56
C VAL A 199 1.29 -2.49 4.08
N PHE A 200 0.71 -3.56 3.54
CA PHE A 200 1.45 -4.70 3.02
C PHE A 200 1.91 -4.50 1.58
N GLN A 201 3.15 -4.93 1.33
CA GLN A 201 3.77 -4.97 0.00
C GLN A 201 3.66 -3.66 -0.82
N PRO A 202 3.85 -2.46 -0.22
CA PRO A 202 3.76 -1.21 -0.96
C PRO A 202 4.83 -1.13 -2.08
N ASP A 203 6.00 -1.73 -1.88
CA ASP A 203 7.08 -1.75 -2.88
C ASP A 203 6.67 -2.47 -4.18
N ILE A 204 5.85 -3.53 -4.06
CA ILE A 204 5.36 -4.29 -5.21
C ILE A 204 4.34 -3.45 -5.98
N ALA A 205 3.40 -2.82 -5.29
CA ALA A 205 2.41 -1.94 -5.92
C ALA A 205 3.07 -0.74 -6.61
N LEU A 206 4.10 -0.15 -5.98
CA LEU A 206 4.87 0.94 -6.56
C LEU A 206 5.59 0.53 -7.85
N ARG A 207 6.20 -0.66 -7.86
CA ARG A 207 6.87 -1.22 -9.04
C ARG A 207 5.89 -1.51 -10.16
N ASP A 208 4.79 -2.19 -9.85
CA ASP A 208 3.75 -2.54 -10.82
C ASP A 208 3.15 -1.28 -11.47
N ALA A 209 2.87 -0.23 -10.68
CA ALA A 209 2.42 1.05 -11.20
C ALA A 209 3.42 1.67 -12.16
N MET A 210 4.72 1.65 -11.83
CA MET A 210 5.75 2.19 -12.70
C MET A 210 5.89 1.38 -13.99
N GLU A 211 5.88 0.06 -13.91
CA GLU A 211 5.97 -0.83 -15.07
C GLU A 211 4.78 -0.62 -16.01
N GLY A 212 3.56 -0.54 -15.46
CA GLY A 212 2.34 -0.23 -16.23
C GLY A 212 2.44 1.10 -16.96
N GLU A 213 2.96 2.13 -16.30
CA GLU A 213 3.15 3.44 -16.92
C GLU A 213 4.22 3.48 -17.99
N CYS A 214 5.35 2.80 -17.75
CA CYS A 214 6.40 2.71 -18.74
C CYS A 214 5.91 1.94 -19.97
N ALA A 215 5.09 0.90 -19.79
CA ALA A 215 4.44 0.16 -20.86
C ALA A 215 3.44 1.04 -21.64
N ARG A 216 2.64 1.85 -20.94
CA ARG A 216 1.73 2.83 -21.55
C ARG A 216 2.49 3.86 -22.39
N ALA A 217 3.57 4.43 -21.85
CA ALA A 217 4.43 5.36 -22.58
C ALA A 217 5.08 4.70 -23.80
N GLN A 218 5.56 3.46 -23.67
CA GLN A 218 6.12 2.69 -24.77
C GLN A 218 5.08 2.44 -25.88
N ALA A 219 3.85 2.09 -25.53
CA ALA A 219 2.78 1.87 -26.49
C ALA A 219 2.39 3.16 -27.24
N ALA A 220 2.31 4.30 -26.53
CA ALA A 220 1.95 5.59 -27.11
C ALA A 220 3.06 6.18 -27.99
N THR A 221 4.32 6.02 -27.60
CA THR A 221 5.47 6.61 -28.32
C THR A 221 6.09 5.66 -29.34
N GLN A 222 5.81 4.36 -29.24
CA GLN A 222 6.43 3.28 -30.02
C GLN A 222 7.96 3.22 -29.88
N LEU A 223 8.54 3.89 -28.88
CA LEU A 223 9.97 3.91 -28.65
C LEU A 223 10.40 2.71 -27.78
N PRO A 224 11.57 2.09 -28.04
CA PRO A 224 12.10 1.04 -27.18
C PRO A 224 12.26 1.54 -25.73
N LEU A 225 11.77 0.74 -24.78
CA LEU A 225 11.98 0.96 -23.35
C LEU A 225 13.16 0.12 -22.87
N MET A 226 14.14 0.76 -22.23
CA MET A 226 15.29 0.12 -21.61
C MET A 226 15.28 0.42 -20.11
N TRP A 227 15.65 -0.56 -19.28
CA TRP A 227 15.81 -0.37 -17.83
C TRP A 227 17.26 -0.01 -17.52
N GLY A 228 17.48 1.13 -16.88
CA GLY A 228 18.81 1.64 -16.55
C GLY A 228 18.98 3.12 -16.87
N THR A 229 20.23 3.59 -16.78
CA THR A 229 20.58 4.98 -17.07
C THR A 229 21.10 5.08 -18.50
N PRO A 230 20.67 6.07 -19.30
CA PRO A 230 21.27 6.31 -20.61
C PRO A 230 22.76 6.62 -20.47
N GLU A 231 23.53 6.26 -21.50
CA GLU A 231 24.94 6.63 -21.61
C GLU A 231 25.11 8.16 -21.46
N ARG A 232 26.22 8.57 -20.83
CA ARG A 232 26.52 9.98 -20.56
C ARG A 232 27.07 10.66 -21.79
#